data_AF-A0A7C5MPP6-F1
#
_entry.id   AF-A0A7C5MPP6-F1
#
_cell.length_a   1.000
_cell.length_b   1.000
_cell.length_c   1.000
_cell.angle_alpha   90.00
_cell.angle_beta   90.00
_cell.angle_gamma   90.00
#
_symmetry.space_group_name_H-M   'P 1'
#
loop_
_entity.id
_entity.type
_entity.pdbx_description
1 polymer ?
#
loop_
_entity_poly.entity_id
_entity_poly.type
_entity_poly.pdbx_seq_one_letter_code
_entity_poly.pdbx_strand_id
1 'polypeptide(L)' 'MALILVVEDELALVDVVKTVLTSAGHTVEEAYDGRTGLELAHRERPALIL' A
#
# COMPACT_ATOMS: atom_id res chain seq x y z
N MET A 1 5.93 -8.42 -10.81
CA MET A 1 4.66 -7.82 -10.40
C MET A 1 4.23 -8.47 -9.08
N ALA A 2 4.01 -7.66 -8.05
CA ALA A 2 3.57 -8.11 -6.72
C ALA A 2 2.59 -7.08 -6.17
N LEU A 3 1.72 -7.51 -5.24
CA LEU A 3 0.81 -6.64 -4.51
C LEU A 3 1.50 -6.09 -3.26
N ILE A 4 1.48 -4.77 -3.09
CA ILE A 4 2.07 -4.06 -1.95
C ILE A 4 0.96 -3.25 -1.28
N LEU A 5 0.89 -3.30 0.05
CA LEU A 5 -0.01 -2.44 0.83
C LEU A 5 0.81 -1.32 1.47
N VAL A 6 0.36 -0.08 1.29
CA VAL A 6 0.94 1.12 1.94
C VAL A 6 -0.02 1.59 3.02
N VAL A 7 0.44 1.69 4.27
CA VAL A 7 -0.32 2.13 5.44
C VAL A 7 0.31 3.41 6.00
N GLU A 8 -0.22 4.56 5.61
CA GLU A 8 0.37 5.87 5.89
C GLU A 8 -0.73 6.95 5.93
N ASP A 9 -0.73 7.81 6.96
CA ASP A 9 -1.79 8.80 7.18
C ASP A 9 -1.55 10.11 6.42
N GLU A 10 -0.32 10.39 5.98
CA GLU A 10 0.00 11.53 5.13
C GLU A 10 -0.21 11.22 3.63
N LEU A 11 -1.31 11.73 3.06
CA LEU A 11 -1.69 11.52 1.64
C LEU A 11 -0.57 11.86 0.65
N ALA A 12 0.19 12.93 0.91
CA ALA A 12 1.26 13.36 0.02
C ALA A 12 2.38 12.31 -0.05
N LEU A 13 2.66 11.61 1.05
CA LEU A 13 3.65 10.55 1.08
C LEU A 13 3.12 9.28 0.38
N VAL A 14 1.85 8.93 0.60
CA VAL A 14 1.19 7.81 -0.10
C VAL A 14 1.29 7.97 -1.62
N ASP A 15 1.00 9.16 -2.14
CA ASP A 15 1.07 9.44 -3.58
C ASP A 15 2.48 9.24 -4.14
N VAL A 16 3.51 9.69 -3.42
CA VAL A 16 4.91 9.50 -3.81
C VAL A 16 5.27 8.01 -3.82
N VAL A 17 4.98 7.29 -2.74
CA VAL A 17 5.29 5.85 -2.62
C VAL A 17 4.56 5.05 -3.69
N LYS A 18 3.26 5.29 -3.87
CA LYS A 18 2.44 4.66 -4.91
C LYS A 18 3.01 4.90 -6.30
N THR A 19 3.39 6.14 -6.62
CA THR A 19 3.95 6.49 -7.94
C THR A 19 5.22 5.70 -8.23
N VAL A 20 6.13 5.59 -7.24
CA VAL A 20 7.38 4.83 -7.39
C VAL A 20 7.11 3.34 -7.59
N LEU A 21 6.27 2.74 -6.75
CA LEU A 21 5.99 1.30 -6.78
C LEU A 21 5.22 0.87 -8.04
N THR A 22 4.22 1.67 -8.45
CA THR A 22 3.47 1.41 -9.69
C THR A 22 4.34 1.58 -10.93
N SER A 23 5.24 2.58 -10.95
CA SER A 23 6.23 2.74 -12.04
C SER A 23 7.20 1.57 -12.14
N ALA A 24 7.49 0.90 -11.02
CA ALA A 24 8.29 -0.32 -10.98
C ALA A 24 7.50 -1.60 -11.37
N GLY A 25 6.21 -1.48 -11.70
CA GLY A 25 5.37 -2.59 -12.15
C GLY A 25 4.72 -3.40 -11.02
N HIS A 26 4.53 -2.79 -9.85
CA HIS A 26 3.77 -3.36 -8.74
C HIS A 26 2.33 -2.84 -8.71
N THR A 27 1.45 -3.61 -8.06
CA THR A 27 0.10 -3.17 -7.70
C THR A 27 0.15 -2.65 -6.26
N VAL A 28 -0.51 -1.53 -6.01
CA VAL A 28 -0.50 -0.87 -4.69
C VAL A 28 -1.92 -0.73 -4.18
N GLU A 29 -2.15 -1.23 -2.97
CA GLU A 29 -3.33 -0.94 -2.15
C GLU A 29 -2.94 0.07 -1.06
N GLU A 30 -3.89 0.90 -0.65
CA GLU A 30 -3.65 2.03 0.26
C GLU A 30 -4.55 1.91 1.49
N ALA A 31 -3.98 2.22 2.64
CA ALA A 31 -4.70 2.46 3.88
C ALA A 31 -4.16 3.73 4.54
N TYR A 32 -5.06 4.54 5.08
CA TYR A 32 -4.70 5.79 5.77
C TYR A 32 -4.80 5.67 7.30
N ASP A 33 -5.03 4.46 7.78
CA ASP A 33 -5.11 4.13 9.20
C ASP A 33 -4.81 2.64 9.42
N GLY A 34 -4.41 2.31 10.64
CA GLY A 34 -4.01 0.95 10.99
C GLY A 34 -5.15 -0.07 10.95
N ARG A 35 -6.41 0.33 11.17
CA ARG A 35 -7.54 -0.60 11.13
C ARG A 35 -7.80 -1.05 9.70
N THR A 36 -7.92 -0.09 8.79
CA THR A 36 -8.07 -0.35 7.35
C THR A 36 -6.88 -1.15 6.83
N GLY A 37 -5.65 -0.80 7.25
CA GLY A 37 -4.43 -1.53 6.88
C GLY A 37 -4.45 -3.00 7.33
N LEU A 38 -4.88 -3.29 8.56
CA LEU A 38 -5.00 -4.66 9.06
C LEU A 38 -6.07 -5.47 8.30
N GLU A 39 -7.22 -4.86 8.02
CA GLU A 39 -8.30 -5.50 7.24
C GLU A 39 -7.82 -5.86 5.82
N LEU A 40 -7.10 -4.94 5.16
CA LEU A 40 -6.52 -5.15 3.83
C LEU A 40 -5.41 -6.21 3.84
N ALA A 41 -4.49 -6.15 4.81
CA ALA A 41 -3.41 -7.12 4.93
C ALA A 41 -3.92 -8.57 5.04
N HIS A 42 -5.01 -8.76 5.79
CA HIS A 42 -5.60 -10.08 5.98
C HIS A 42 -6.37 -10.56 4.74
N ARG A 43 -7.08 -9.65 4.07
CA ARG A 43 -7.92 -9.97 2.91
C ARG A 43 -7.10 -10.22 1.65
N GLU A 44 -6.16 -9.32 1.36
CA GLU A 44 -5.43 -9.29 0.09
C GLU A 44 -4.10 -10.05 0.13
N ARG A 45 -3.56 -10.32 1.34
CA ARG A 45 -2.27 -11.01 1.56
C ARG A 45 -1.14 -10.42 0.69
N PRO A 46 -0.83 -9.13 0.85
CA PRO A 46 0.21 -8.48 0.06
C PRO A 46 1.58 -9.12 0.31
N ALA A 47 2.47 -9.03 -0.69
CA ALA A 47 3.84 -9.54 -0.58
C ALA A 47 4.75 -8.63 0.27
N LEU A 48 4.34 -7.38 0.47
CA LEU A 48 5.02 -6.36 1.28
C LEU A 48 3.97 -5.42 1.88
N ILE A 49 4.22 -4.98 3.12
CA ILE A 49 3.47 -3.92 3.79
C ILE A 49 4.48 -2.84 4.16
N LEU A 50 4.19 -1.59 3.78
CA LEU A 50 4.97 -0.40 4.10
C LEU A 50 4.16 0.53 5.00
#